data_AF-A0A7Y5WHY8-F1
#
_entry.id   AF-A0A7Y5WHY8-F1
#
_cell.length_a   1.000
_cell.length_b   1.000
_cell.length_c   1.000
_cell.angle_alpha   90.00
_cell.angle_beta   90.00
_cell.angle_gamma   90.00
#
_symmetry.space_group_name_H-M   'P 1'
#
loop_
_entity.id
_entity.type
_entity.pdbx_description
1 polymer ?
#
loop_
_entity_poly.entity_id
_entity_poly.type
_entity_poly.pdbx_seq_one_letter_code
_entity_poly.pdbx_strand_id
1 'polypeptide(L)' 'LLALQGKASATPTTLVLDGEARIAARVSGPVSTTTLLGLVDDVLTGKA' A
#
# COMPACT_ATOMS: atom_id res chain seq x y z
N LEU A 1 -14.51 4.47 1.69
CA LEU A 1 -14.32 3.14 1.06
C LEU A 1 -14.41 3.15 -0.48
N LEU A 2 -15.26 3.98 -1.10
CA LEU A 2 -15.39 4.08 -2.57
C LEU A 2 -14.05 4.30 -3.31
N ALA A 3 -13.12 5.05 -2.71
CA ALA A 3 -11.79 5.32 -3.27
C ALA A 3 -10.91 4.06 -3.49
N LEU A 4 -11.18 2.97 -2.78
CA LEU A 4 -10.44 1.71 -2.90
C LEU A 4 -11.06 0.74 -3.91
N GLN A 5 -12.25 1.04 -4.43
CA GLN A 5 -12.97 0.14 -5.33
C GLN A 5 -12.18 -0.05 -6.63
N GLY A 6 -11.91 -1.31 -6.99
CA GLY A 6 -11.11 -1.67 -8.17
C GLY A 6 -9.60 -1.46 -8.05
N LYS A 7 -9.08 -1.10 -6.86
CA LYS A 7 -7.64 -0.85 -6.66
C LYS A 7 -6.82 -2.11 -6.35
N ALA A 8 -7.48 -3.22 -6.03
CA ALA A 8 -6.90 -4.54 -5.82
C ALA A 8 -7.34 -5.53 -6.91
N SER A 9 -6.81 -5.37 -8.13
CA SER A 9 -7.18 -6.21 -9.27
C SER A 9 -6.38 -7.52 -9.36
N ALA A 10 -5.24 -7.63 -8.67
CA ALA A 10 -4.42 -8.84 -8.62
C ALA A 10 -4.63 -9.58 -7.30
N THR A 11 -4.47 -10.90 -7.29
CA THR A 11 -4.55 -11.70 -6.05
C THR A 11 -3.23 -12.43 -5.82
N PRO A 12 -2.54 -12.20 -4.69
CA PRO A 12 -2.86 -11.21 -3.64
C PRO A 12 -2.55 -9.76 -4.07
N THR A 13 -3.12 -8.77 -3.37
CA THR A 13 -2.72 -7.35 -3.46
C THR A 13 -2.51 -6.80 -2.05
N THR A 14 -1.49 -5.97 -1.89
CA THR A 14 -1.30 -5.13 -0.69
C THR A 14 -1.43 -3.66 -1.06
N LEU A 15 -2.26 -2.91 -0.33
CA LEU A 15 -2.39 -1.46 -0.44
C LEU A 15 -1.94 -0.82 0.88
N VAL A 16 -1.01 0.12 0.82
CA VAL A 16 -0.60 0.94 1.98
C VAL A 16 -1.27 2.31 1.86
N LEU A 17 -1.93 2.73 2.92
CA LEU A 17 -2.65 4.00 2.99
C LEU A 17 -1.86 5.00 3.84
N ASP A 18 -1.90 6.28 3.46
CA ASP A 18 -1.38 7.37 4.28
C ASP A 18 -2.39 7.82 5.36
N GLY A 19 -1.98 8.79 6.18
CA GLY A 19 -2.81 9.35 7.25
C GLY A 19 -4.09 10.06 6.78
N GLU A 20 -4.21 10.35 5.48
CA GLU A 20 -5.41 10.92 4.86
C GLU A 20 -6.28 9.85 4.18
N ALA A 21 -5.98 8.56 4.41
CA ALA A 21 -6.65 7.43 3.79
C ALA A 21 -6.53 7.39 2.25
N ARG A 22 -5.47 7.98 1.69
CA ARG A 22 -5.12 7.90 0.27
C ARG A 22 -4.16 6.73 0.05
N ILE A 23 -4.14 6.16 -1.16
CA ILE A 23 -3.21 5.07 -1.48
C ILE A 23 -1.82 5.66 -1.70
N ALA A 24 -0.88 5.32 -0.82
CA ALA A 24 0.50 5.78 -0.89
C ALA A 24 1.42 4.72 -1.52
N ALA A 25 1.09 3.43 -1.38
CA ALA A 25 1.80 2.37 -2.10
C ALA A 25 0.88 1.19 -2.47
N ARG A 26 1.30 0.44 -3.49
CA ARG A 26 0.60 -0.77 -3.96
C ARG A 26 1.61 -1.84 -4.38
N VAL A 27 1.37 -3.07 -3.93
CA VAL A 27 2.06 -4.26 -4.41
C VAL A 27 1.05 -5.23 -5.00
N SER A 28 1.30 -5.65 -6.24
CA SER A 28 0.56 -6.72 -6.90
C SER A 28 1.34 -8.03 -6.76
N GLY A 29 0.75 -9.03 -6.11
CA GLY A 29 1.41 -10.30 -5.80
C GLY A 29 1.94 -10.37 -4.36
N PRO A 30 2.63 -11.47 -4.02
CA PRO A 30 3.16 -11.68 -2.68
C PRO A 30 4.14 -10.58 -2.26
N VAL A 31 4.11 -10.21 -0.98
CA VAL A 31 5.02 -9.23 -0.39
C VAL A 31 5.78 -9.86 0.77
N SER A 32 7.07 -9.56 0.89
CA SER A 32 7.88 -9.98 2.03
C SER A 32 7.66 -9.04 3.22
N THR A 33 7.95 -9.51 4.44
CA THR A 33 7.88 -8.66 5.65
C THR A 33 8.79 -7.43 5.56
N THR A 34 10.02 -7.59 5.07
CA THR A 34 10.98 -6.49 4.97
C THR A 34 10.52 -5.44 3.96
N THR A 35 9.96 -5.88 2.82
CA THR A 35 9.36 -4.98 1.83
C THR A 35 8.16 -4.25 2.39
N LEU A 36 7.26 -4.94 3.11
CA LEU A 36 6.08 -4.32 3.70
C LEU A 36 6.46 -3.25 4.73
N LEU A 37 7.43 -3.54 5.61
CA LEU A 37 7.89 -2.58 6.62
C LEU A 37 8.53 -1.34 5.97
N GLY A 38 9.37 -1.53 4.95
CA GLY A 38 9.96 -0.40 4.21
C GLY A 38 8.90 0.50 3.57
N LEU A 39 7.86 -0.08 2.96
CA LEU A 39 6.75 0.70 2.40
C LEU A 39 5.99 1.50 3.47
N VAL A 40 5.83 0.95 4.68
CA VAL A 40 5.20 1.68 5.79
C VAL A 40 6.11 2.81 6.27
N ASP A 41 7.40 2.58 6.41
CA ASP A 41 8.37 3.59 6.83
C ASP A 41 8.47 4.75 5.82
N ASP A 42 8.43 4.45 4.51
CA ASP A 42 8.41 5.46 3.46
C ASP A 42 7.17 6.36 3.54
N VAL A 43 6.00 5.78 3.83
CA VAL A 43 4.75 6.53 4.02
C VAL A 43 4.80 7.40 5.27
N LEU A 44 5.30 6.86 6.39
CA LEU A 44 5.43 7.62 7.64
C LEU A 44 6.42 8.79 7.52
N THR A 45 7.44 8.67 6.66
CA THR A 45 8.44 9.71 6.44
C THR A 45 8.11 10.65 5.27
N GLY A 46 6.97 10.46 4.59
CA GLY A 46 6.52 11.31 3.48
C GLY A 46 7.32 11.14 2.18
N LYS A 47 7.96 9.97 1.99
CA LYS A 47 8.79 9.65 0.82
C LYS A 47 8.06 8.82 -0.25
N ALA A 48 6.85 8.37 0.05
CA ALA A 48 5.99 7.57 -0.82
C ALA A 48 5.08 8.42 -1.70
#